data_AF-A0A1I3EDH9-F1
#
_entry.id   AF-A0A1I3EDH9-F1
#
_cell.length_a   1.000
_cell.length_b   1.000
_cell.length_c   1.000
_cell.angle_alpha   90.00
_cell.angle_beta   90.00
_cell.angle_gamma   90.00
#
_symmetry.space_group_name_H-M   'P 1'
#
loop_
_entity.id
_entity.type
_entity.pdbx_description
1 polymer ?
#
loop_
_entity_poly.entity_id
_entity_poly.type
_entity_poly.pdbx_seq_one_letter_code
_entity_poly.pdbx_strand_id
1 'polypeptide(L)'
;MSQEWIGVINTTRPRFIKGFVDETIRSRLLLSMLRAKGRIEMNCSGETCKWQVKYSKPPVEAYGDGGVLDFANHDAYRRLEHDWRGYVATDALSMKQNAMNAGDEQLINLFQSKTNNLKESVQENFSAELFKDGEATGRENAVHGLETFLGAGTVTAADRIAAPSDTYGLSQLSTVAGNYGGGWSNGLTTSPNASLATDWPDGQGDPEYDFMMPKLINWSANSWGTGSTLWEDNCWRVISQAITWLTTTGGPDGMPDICLLGSNLFQGYKNHEEAIRRISIPHKAASDLGFAGNVLNQDGCAISADFDCPANTGYLLNVSQITLRSLMPELFWMKGPDEDARTAWSFLWGVGFWGNVCYRPKHVGKLFKYA
;
A
#
# COMPACT_ATOMS: atom_id res chain seq x y z
N MET A 1 -16.37 -13.31 -63.47
CA MET A 1 -15.83 -11.93 -63.52
C MET A 1 -16.78 -10.98 -62.78
N SER A 2 -16.19 -10.05 -62.04
CA SER A 2 -16.76 -8.95 -61.22
C SER A 2 -17.52 -9.33 -59.93
N GLN A 3 -16.75 -9.60 -58.86
CA GLN A 3 -16.94 -9.09 -57.48
C GLN A 3 -15.74 -9.43 -56.55
N GLU A 4 -14.74 -10.18 -57.04
CA GLU A 4 -13.58 -10.59 -56.22
C GLU A 4 -12.58 -9.46 -55.89
N TRP A 5 -12.55 -8.35 -56.65
CA TRP A 5 -11.53 -7.29 -56.48
C TRP A 5 -11.81 -6.28 -55.34
N ILE A 6 -13.06 -6.16 -54.87
CA ILE A 6 -13.41 -5.29 -53.71
C ILE A 6 -13.24 -6.03 -52.38
N GLY A 7 -13.34 -7.36 -52.36
CA GLY A 7 -12.97 -8.17 -51.20
C GLY A 7 -11.47 -8.13 -50.90
N VAL A 8 -10.65 -7.98 -51.95
CA VAL A 8 -9.18 -7.92 -51.84
C VAL A 8 -8.70 -6.66 -51.09
N ILE A 9 -9.43 -5.56 -51.19
CA ILE A 9 -9.15 -4.30 -50.44
C ILE A 9 -9.52 -4.40 -48.95
N ASN A 10 -10.39 -5.34 -48.54
CA ASN A 10 -10.63 -5.66 -47.12
C ASN A 10 -9.65 -6.70 -46.57
N THR A 11 -8.98 -7.49 -47.42
CA THR A 11 -7.81 -8.31 -47.05
C THR A 11 -6.52 -7.49 -46.89
N THR A 12 -6.60 -6.15 -46.84
CA THR A 12 -5.54 -5.21 -46.41
C THR A 12 -5.19 -5.34 -44.91
N ARG A 13 -5.49 -6.47 -44.26
CA ARG A 13 -5.18 -6.70 -42.85
C ARG A 13 -4.04 -7.70 -42.51
N PRO A 14 -3.07 -8.06 -43.38
CA PRO A 14 -1.85 -8.74 -42.92
C PRO A 14 -0.78 -7.71 -42.48
N ARG A 15 -1.16 -6.44 -42.30
CA ARG A 15 -0.27 -5.35 -41.81
C ARG A 15 -0.61 -4.87 -40.40
N PHE A 16 -1.60 -5.46 -39.74
CA PHE A 16 -2.25 -4.89 -38.55
C PHE A 16 -1.97 -5.61 -37.22
N ILE A 17 -1.08 -6.60 -37.16
CA ILE A 17 -0.80 -7.36 -35.91
C ILE A 17 0.72 -7.40 -35.64
N LYS A 18 1.42 -6.31 -35.95
CA LYS A 18 2.81 -6.10 -35.53
C LYS A 18 2.97 -4.76 -34.79
N GLY A 19 2.01 -4.47 -33.92
CA GLY A 19 1.91 -3.19 -33.24
C GLY A 19 0.73 -3.08 -32.29
N PHE A 20 0.45 -4.11 -31.49
CA PHE A 20 -0.24 -3.84 -30.23
C PHE A 20 0.78 -3.15 -29.33
N VAL A 21 0.77 -1.82 -29.37
CA VAL A 21 1.35 -1.02 -28.30
C VAL A 21 0.37 -1.17 -27.14
N ASP A 22 0.81 -1.84 -26.09
CA ASP A 22 0.02 -1.92 -24.87
C ASP A 22 0.01 -0.53 -24.22
N GLU A 23 -1.11 0.17 -24.35
CA GLU A 23 -1.35 1.49 -23.76
C GLU A 23 -1.85 1.39 -22.31
N THR A 24 -2.02 0.17 -21.78
CA THR A 24 -2.52 -0.03 -20.41
C THR A 24 -1.40 -0.07 -19.35
N ILE A 25 -0.14 -0.06 -19.77
CA ILE A 25 1.03 -0.09 -18.88
C ILE A 25 1.00 1.10 -17.92
N ARG A 26 0.80 0.80 -16.63
CA ARG A 26 0.83 1.76 -15.53
C ARG A 26 2.02 1.47 -14.61
N SER A 27 2.69 2.53 -14.16
CA SER A 27 3.80 2.42 -13.20
C SER A 27 3.24 2.01 -11.84
N ARG A 28 3.55 0.78 -11.39
CA ARG A 28 3.12 0.22 -10.10
C ARG A 28 4.33 -0.05 -9.23
N LEU A 29 4.60 0.88 -8.32
CA LEU A 29 5.85 0.90 -7.58
C LEU A 29 5.77 0.05 -6.30
N LEU A 30 4.61 0.05 -5.64
CA LEU A 30 4.45 -0.65 -4.36
C LEU A 30 4.62 -2.18 -4.48
N LEU A 31 3.95 -2.80 -5.45
CA LEU A 31 4.02 -4.26 -5.64
C LEU A 31 5.41 -4.71 -6.11
N SER A 32 6.07 -3.94 -6.96
CA SER A 32 7.42 -4.24 -7.43
C SER A 32 8.45 -4.13 -6.29
N MET A 33 8.29 -3.14 -5.39
CA MET A 33 9.11 -3.04 -4.19
C MET A 33 8.89 -4.18 -3.18
N LEU A 34 7.65 -4.62 -2.97
CA LEU A 34 7.36 -5.78 -2.11
C LEU A 34 8.04 -7.05 -2.64
N ARG A 35 8.03 -7.27 -3.96
CA ARG A 35 8.77 -8.37 -4.60
C ARG A 35 10.27 -8.23 -4.42
N ALA A 36 10.83 -7.06 -4.69
CA ALA A 36 12.28 -6.81 -4.58
C ALA A 36 12.81 -7.02 -3.16
N LYS A 37 12.02 -6.66 -2.14
CA LYS A 37 12.38 -6.87 -0.73
C LYS A 37 12.05 -8.26 -0.19
N GLY A 38 11.53 -9.17 -1.01
CA GLY A 38 11.18 -10.54 -0.59
C GLY A 38 10.07 -10.60 0.45
N ARG A 39 9.14 -9.63 0.46
CA ARG A 39 8.06 -9.51 1.46
C ARG A 39 6.76 -10.21 1.05
N ILE A 40 6.88 -11.20 0.17
CA ILE A 40 5.78 -12.05 -0.27
C ILE A 40 6.01 -13.44 0.31
N GLU A 41 5.23 -13.80 1.33
CA GLU A 41 5.23 -15.13 1.91
C GLU A 41 4.20 -15.98 1.16
N MET A 42 4.69 -17.02 0.50
CA MET A 42 3.87 -17.97 -0.26
C MET A 42 3.63 -19.23 0.56
N ASN A 43 2.60 -20.02 0.20
CA ASN A 43 2.29 -21.28 0.85
C ASN A 43 2.01 -21.16 2.36
N CYS A 44 1.34 -20.07 2.75
CA CYS A 44 0.82 -19.93 4.11
C CYS A 44 -0.35 -20.90 4.32
N SER A 45 -0.56 -21.34 5.57
CA SER A 45 -1.65 -22.26 5.92
C SER A 45 -2.32 -21.82 7.22
N GLY A 46 -3.54 -22.31 7.46
CA GLY A 46 -4.36 -21.96 8.62
C GLY A 46 -5.68 -21.31 8.21
N GLU A 47 -6.63 -21.26 9.16
CA GLU A 47 -7.97 -20.72 8.94
C GLU A 47 -7.96 -19.22 8.65
N THR A 48 -7.10 -18.46 9.33
CA THR A 48 -6.92 -17.02 9.09
C THR A 48 -5.46 -16.64 9.14
N CYS A 49 -5.13 -15.50 8.56
CA CYS A 49 -3.81 -14.92 8.55
C CYS A 49 -3.53 -14.23 9.90
N LYS A 50 -2.71 -14.86 10.74
CA LYS A 50 -2.40 -14.41 12.11
C LYS A 50 -0.97 -13.85 12.24
N TRP A 51 -0.81 -12.77 13.00
CA TRP A 51 0.49 -12.31 13.50
C TRP A 51 0.33 -11.68 14.89
N GLN A 52 1.43 -11.62 15.65
CA GLN A 52 1.44 -11.04 16.98
C GLN A 52 2.24 -9.74 17.00
N VAL A 53 1.75 -8.77 17.75
CA VAL A 53 2.42 -7.49 18.00
C VAL A 53 2.69 -7.36 19.49
N LYS A 54 3.86 -6.84 19.85
CA LYS A 54 4.22 -6.54 21.22
C LYS A 54 3.80 -5.11 21.53
N TYR A 55 2.91 -4.92 22.51
CA TYR A 55 2.36 -3.60 22.84
C TYR A 55 2.97 -3.00 24.11
N SER A 56 3.42 -3.84 25.04
CA SER A 56 3.92 -3.40 26.35
C SER A 56 5.29 -4.01 26.66
N LYS A 57 6.06 -3.31 27.51
CA LYS A 57 7.32 -3.81 28.08
C LYS A 57 7.09 -4.08 29.58
N PRO A 58 7.74 -5.10 30.16
CA PRO A 58 7.67 -5.32 31.60
C PRO A 58 8.12 -4.05 32.36
N PRO A 59 7.44 -3.69 33.47
CA PRO A 59 7.86 -2.57 34.28
C PRO A 59 9.26 -2.84 34.86
N VAL A 60 10.08 -1.79 34.93
CA VAL A 60 11.41 -1.84 35.55
C VAL A 60 11.37 -0.96 36.78
N GLU A 61 11.55 -1.57 37.95
CA GLU A 61 11.54 -0.86 39.23
C GLU A 61 12.97 -0.53 39.67
N ALA A 62 13.17 0.65 40.25
CA ALA A 62 14.43 1.01 40.86
C ALA A 62 14.59 0.23 42.18
N TYR A 63 15.58 -0.64 42.25
CA TYR A 63 15.83 -1.47 43.43
C TYR A 63 16.76 -0.76 44.42
N GLY A 64 16.24 -0.46 45.61
CA GLY A 64 17.04 -0.02 46.76
C GLY A 64 17.55 -1.22 47.56
N ASP A 65 18.71 -1.08 48.22
CA ASP A 65 19.29 -2.14 49.04
C ASP A 65 18.31 -2.55 50.17
N GLY A 66 17.96 -3.84 50.22
CA GLY A 66 16.95 -4.41 51.13
C GLY A 66 15.49 -4.29 50.68
N GLY A 67 15.21 -3.85 49.45
CA GLY A 67 13.85 -3.80 48.89
C GLY A 67 13.22 -5.18 48.66
N VAL A 68 11.89 -5.24 48.61
CA VAL A 68 11.16 -6.45 48.20
C VAL A 68 11.06 -6.47 46.67
N LEU A 69 11.37 -7.61 46.07
CA LEU A 69 11.19 -7.84 44.63
C LEU A 69 9.80 -8.44 44.39
N ASP A 70 8.98 -7.77 43.58
CA ASP A 70 7.72 -8.33 43.08
C ASP A 70 7.95 -9.07 41.74
N PHE A 71 7.31 -10.22 41.58
CA PHE A 71 7.43 -11.10 40.42
C PHE A 71 6.05 -11.38 39.83
N ALA A 72 5.41 -10.34 39.29
CA ALA A 72 4.14 -10.46 38.57
C ALA A 72 4.34 -10.93 37.12
N ASN A 73 3.39 -11.72 36.61
CA ASN A 73 3.35 -12.11 35.20
C ASN A 73 2.87 -10.93 34.33
N HIS A 74 3.57 -10.67 33.22
CA HIS A 74 3.26 -9.58 32.29
C HIS A 74 2.82 -10.10 30.91
N ASP A 75 1.61 -9.72 30.47
CA ASP A 75 1.13 -10.03 29.12
C ASP A 75 1.50 -8.90 28.14
N ALA A 76 2.54 -9.12 27.35
CA ALA A 76 3.10 -8.11 26.45
C ALA A 76 2.53 -8.16 25.02
N TYR A 77 1.75 -9.18 24.67
CA TYR A 77 1.42 -9.48 23.27
C TYR A 77 -0.07 -9.33 22.97
N ARG A 78 -0.35 -8.85 21.76
CA ARG A 78 -1.69 -8.82 21.17
C ARG A 78 -1.66 -9.50 19.82
N ARG A 79 -2.76 -10.18 19.49
CA ARG A 79 -2.91 -10.91 18.24
C ARG A 79 -3.71 -10.10 17.25
N LEU A 80 -3.24 -10.04 16.02
CA LEU A 80 -3.96 -9.53 14.87
C LEU A 80 -4.27 -10.70 13.93
N GLU A 81 -5.48 -10.68 13.37
CA GLU A 81 -5.97 -11.71 12.46
C GLU A 81 -6.72 -11.09 11.30
N HIS A 82 -6.56 -11.68 10.12
CA HIS A 82 -7.23 -11.32 8.89
C HIS A 82 -7.77 -12.55 8.17
N ASP A 83 -8.96 -12.45 7.60
CA ASP A 83 -9.48 -13.52 6.75
C ASP A 83 -8.71 -13.62 5.41
N TRP A 84 -8.77 -14.78 4.77
CA TRP A 84 -8.19 -14.98 3.44
C TRP A 84 -9.15 -14.45 2.38
N ARG A 85 -8.70 -13.44 1.63
CA ARG A 85 -9.50 -12.80 0.57
C ARG A 85 -8.90 -13.13 -0.80
N GLY A 86 -9.68 -12.96 -1.86
CA GLY A 86 -9.24 -13.45 -3.16
C GLY A 86 -9.88 -12.79 -4.35
N TYR A 87 -9.14 -12.83 -5.45
CA TYR A 87 -9.58 -12.37 -6.76
C TYR A 87 -9.46 -13.51 -7.74
N VAL A 88 -10.39 -13.55 -8.69
CA VAL A 88 -10.35 -14.52 -9.79
C VAL A 88 -10.72 -13.80 -11.08
N ALA A 89 -9.99 -14.12 -12.14
CA ALA A 89 -10.37 -13.80 -13.50
C ALA A 89 -10.44 -15.11 -14.29
N THR A 90 -11.46 -15.24 -15.13
CA THR A 90 -11.74 -16.44 -15.92
C THR A 90 -11.86 -16.06 -17.38
N ASP A 91 -11.34 -16.90 -18.27
CA ASP A 91 -11.55 -16.77 -19.72
C ASP A 91 -11.82 -18.16 -20.31
N ALA A 92 -12.39 -18.18 -21.52
CA ALA A 92 -12.80 -19.39 -22.21
C ALA A 92 -12.36 -19.35 -23.68
N LEU A 93 -12.00 -20.51 -24.21
CA LEU A 93 -11.69 -20.69 -25.62
C LEU A 93 -12.62 -21.75 -26.20
N SER A 94 -13.43 -21.36 -27.19
CA SER A 94 -14.31 -22.32 -27.87
C SER A 94 -13.52 -23.23 -28.82
N MET A 95 -13.96 -24.48 -28.97
CA MET A 95 -13.32 -25.47 -29.86
C MET A 95 -13.25 -24.99 -31.32
N LYS A 96 -14.27 -24.25 -31.79
CA LYS A 96 -14.29 -23.67 -33.15
C LYS A 96 -13.19 -22.62 -33.34
N GLN A 97 -12.97 -21.75 -32.35
CA GLN A 97 -11.89 -20.76 -32.41
C GLN A 97 -10.51 -21.41 -32.36
N ASN A 98 -10.37 -22.47 -31.57
CA ASN A 98 -9.12 -23.24 -31.51
C ASN A 98 -8.83 -23.94 -32.86
N ALA A 99 -9.84 -24.58 -33.46
CA ALA A 99 -9.72 -25.25 -34.75
C ALA A 99 -9.44 -24.27 -35.91
N MET A 100 -10.00 -23.06 -35.86
CA MET A 100 -9.73 -22.01 -36.84
C MET A 100 -8.31 -21.41 -36.72
N ASN A 101 -7.68 -21.51 -35.54
CA ASN A 101 -6.32 -21.02 -35.28
C ASN A 101 -5.24 -22.11 -35.38
N ALA A 102 -5.59 -23.34 -35.78
CA ALA A 102 -4.68 -24.49 -35.83
C ALA A 102 -3.90 -24.65 -37.16
N GLY A 103 -4.03 -23.72 -38.11
CA GLY A 103 -3.33 -23.77 -39.41
C GLY A 103 -1.90 -23.18 -39.39
N ASP A 104 -1.16 -23.33 -40.50
CA ASP A 104 0.23 -22.85 -40.71
C ASP A 104 0.41 -21.33 -40.56
N GLU A 105 -0.68 -20.55 -40.51
CA GLU A 105 -0.69 -19.19 -39.98
C GLU A 105 -0.99 -19.21 -38.47
N GLN A 106 -0.07 -19.75 -37.66
CA GLN A 106 -0.18 -19.66 -36.19
C GLN A 106 -0.04 -18.20 -35.75
N LEU A 107 -1.16 -17.51 -35.80
CA LEU A 107 -1.35 -16.09 -35.56
C LEU A 107 -1.34 -15.85 -34.05
N ILE A 108 -0.17 -15.98 -33.41
CA ILE A 108 0.04 -15.92 -31.96
C ILE A 108 -0.71 -17.05 -31.23
N ASN A 109 -0.08 -17.67 -30.23
CA ASN A 109 -0.79 -18.59 -29.33
C ASN A 109 -1.90 -17.81 -28.59
N LEU A 110 -3.12 -17.77 -29.14
CA LEU A 110 -4.26 -17.03 -28.61
C LEU A 110 -4.53 -17.35 -27.14
N PHE A 111 -4.25 -18.59 -26.74
CA PHE A 111 -4.31 -19.02 -25.34
C PHE A 111 -3.28 -18.31 -24.47
N GLN A 112 -2.02 -18.19 -24.93
CA GLN A 112 -0.97 -17.50 -24.19
C GLN A 112 -1.22 -15.98 -24.13
N SER A 113 -1.67 -15.36 -25.22
CA SER A 113 -2.00 -13.93 -25.21
C SER A 113 -3.18 -13.62 -24.28
N LYS A 114 -4.25 -14.41 -24.34
CA LYS A 114 -5.37 -14.27 -23.39
C LYS A 114 -4.95 -14.51 -21.94
N THR A 115 -4.11 -15.51 -21.69
CA THR A 115 -3.58 -15.79 -20.35
C THR A 115 -2.73 -14.65 -19.83
N ASN A 116 -1.86 -14.06 -20.66
CA ASN A 116 -1.02 -12.93 -20.26
C ASN A 116 -1.87 -11.69 -19.96
N ASN A 117 -2.84 -11.36 -20.82
CA ASN A 117 -3.76 -10.24 -20.58
C ASN A 117 -4.56 -10.44 -19.29
N LEU A 118 -4.95 -11.67 -19.00
CA LEU A 118 -5.70 -12.01 -17.79
C LEU A 118 -4.83 -11.92 -16.53
N LYS A 119 -3.56 -12.37 -16.60
CA LYS A 119 -2.57 -12.16 -15.52
C LYS A 119 -2.30 -10.68 -15.27
N GLU A 120 -2.13 -9.90 -16.33
CA GLU A 120 -1.97 -8.45 -16.25
C GLU A 120 -3.19 -7.84 -15.56
N SER A 121 -4.41 -8.12 -16.03
CA SER A 121 -5.66 -7.61 -15.42
C SER A 121 -5.82 -7.94 -13.94
N VAL A 122 -5.49 -9.16 -13.51
CA VAL A 122 -5.52 -9.52 -12.08
C VAL A 122 -4.47 -8.75 -11.29
N GLN A 123 -3.25 -8.62 -11.82
CA GLN A 123 -2.20 -7.83 -11.18
C GLN A 123 -2.55 -6.33 -11.11
N GLU A 124 -3.25 -5.82 -12.13
CA GLU A 124 -3.72 -4.44 -12.19
C GLU A 124 -4.72 -4.14 -11.09
N ASN A 125 -5.79 -4.94 -11.03
CA ASN A 125 -6.82 -4.78 -10.04
C ASN A 125 -6.24 -4.98 -8.64
N PHE A 126 -5.43 -6.03 -8.43
CA PHE A 126 -4.81 -6.28 -7.14
C PHE A 126 -3.96 -5.10 -6.63
N SER A 127 -3.19 -4.46 -7.51
CA SER A 127 -2.32 -3.34 -7.12
C SER A 127 -3.12 -2.11 -6.67
N ALA A 128 -4.23 -1.83 -7.37
CA ALA A 128 -5.13 -0.75 -6.98
C ALA A 128 -5.84 -1.00 -5.65
N GLU A 129 -6.07 -2.26 -5.30
CA GLU A 129 -6.75 -2.65 -4.08
C GLU A 129 -5.88 -2.48 -2.83
N LEU A 130 -4.54 -2.46 -2.97
CA LEU A 130 -3.60 -2.18 -1.86
C LEU A 130 -3.78 -0.79 -1.23
N PHE A 131 -4.37 0.16 -1.95
CA PHE A 131 -4.63 1.51 -1.46
C PHE A 131 -6.05 1.72 -0.94
N LYS A 132 -6.96 0.76 -1.15
CA LYS A 132 -8.37 0.93 -0.81
C LYS A 132 -8.70 0.32 0.55
N ASP A 133 -9.83 0.74 1.09
CA ASP A 133 -10.37 0.15 2.30
C ASP A 133 -10.98 -1.23 1.98
N GLY A 134 -10.57 -2.25 2.73
CA GLY A 134 -11.13 -3.60 2.65
C GLY A 134 -12.37 -3.81 3.50
N GLU A 135 -12.62 -3.00 4.52
CA GLU A 135 -13.75 -3.17 5.45
C GLU A 135 -14.94 -2.25 5.11
N ALA A 136 -14.80 -1.43 4.07
CA ALA A 136 -15.90 -0.67 3.51
C ALA A 136 -17.06 -1.58 3.04
N THR A 137 -18.29 -1.10 3.23
CA THR A 137 -19.51 -1.83 2.82
C THR A 137 -19.47 -2.23 1.34
N GLY A 138 -19.68 -3.52 1.04
CA GLY A 138 -19.65 -4.08 -0.31
C GLY A 138 -18.27 -4.51 -0.80
N ARG A 139 -17.25 -4.52 0.09
CA ARG A 139 -15.87 -4.92 -0.20
C ARG A 139 -15.36 -6.04 0.70
N GLU A 140 -16.27 -6.84 1.26
CA GLU A 140 -15.99 -7.89 2.24
C GLU A 140 -15.04 -8.99 1.70
N ASN A 141 -15.03 -9.20 0.38
CA ASN A 141 -14.15 -10.16 -0.30
C ASN A 141 -12.87 -9.53 -0.88
N ALA A 142 -12.71 -8.20 -0.81
CA ALA A 142 -11.57 -7.48 -1.35
C ALA A 142 -10.42 -7.44 -0.34
N VAL A 143 -9.18 -7.56 -0.80
CA VAL A 143 -8.00 -7.52 0.07
C VAL A 143 -7.95 -6.22 0.88
N HIS A 144 -7.47 -6.31 2.12
CA HIS A 144 -7.32 -5.13 2.96
C HIS A 144 -6.16 -4.30 2.41
N GLY A 145 -6.44 -3.05 2.06
CA GLY A 145 -5.42 -2.06 1.70
C GLY A 145 -5.12 -1.11 2.86
N LEU A 146 -4.34 -0.08 2.56
CA LEU A 146 -3.86 0.91 3.51
C LEU A 146 -4.99 1.67 4.22
N GLU A 147 -6.05 2.02 3.49
CA GLU A 147 -7.15 2.84 4.05
C GLU A 147 -7.96 2.13 5.13
N THR A 148 -7.84 0.80 5.26
CA THR A 148 -8.53 -0.03 6.25
C THR A 148 -8.33 0.39 7.72
N PHE A 149 -7.21 1.05 8.04
CA PHE A 149 -6.88 1.45 9.42
C PHE A 149 -6.52 2.93 9.54
N LEU A 150 -6.75 3.72 8.49
CA LEU A 150 -6.33 5.13 8.39
C LEU A 150 -7.48 6.11 8.65
N GLY A 151 -8.54 5.67 9.34
CA GLY A 151 -9.61 6.52 9.84
C GLY A 151 -9.12 7.61 10.79
N ALA A 152 -9.55 8.85 10.54
CA ALA A 152 -9.21 10.01 11.34
C ALA A 152 -10.40 10.48 12.19
N GLY A 153 -10.12 10.88 13.42
CA GLY A 153 -11.05 11.55 14.31
C GLY A 153 -11.19 13.04 14.00
N THR A 154 -11.56 13.83 15.01
CA THR A 154 -11.74 15.29 14.84
C THR A 154 -10.39 15.98 14.63
N VAL A 155 -10.33 16.86 13.63
CA VAL A 155 -9.13 17.64 13.28
C VAL A 155 -9.52 19.10 13.08
N THR A 156 -8.73 20.01 13.63
CA THR A 156 -8.85 21.45 13.44
C THR A 156 -7.81 21.95 12.45
N ALA A 157 -8.01 23.15 11.89
CA ALA A 157 -7.09 23.73 10.90
C ALA A 157 -5.67 24.00 11.43
N ALA A 158 -5.47 24.01 12.74
CA ALA A 158 -4.16 24.18 13.37
C ALA A 158 -3.49 22.84 13.73
N ASP A 159 -4.20 21.73 13.66
CA ASP A 159 -3.66 20.43 14.02
C ASP A 159 -2.75 19.92 12.90
N ARG A 160 -1.47 19.70 13.21
CA ARG A 160 -0.48 19.14 12.28
C ARG A 160 -0.71 17.64 12.03
N ILE A 161 -1.35 16.97 12.98
CA ILE A 161 -1.66 15.55 12.93
C ILE A 161 -3.11 15.31 13.36
N ALA A 162 -3.78 14.38 12.68
CA ALA A 162 -5.08 13.87 13.05
C ALA A 162 -4.93 12.74 14.07
N ALA A 163 -5.82 12.69 15.06
CA ALA A 163 -5.93 11.54 15.94
C ALA A 163 -6.52 10.34 15.17
N PRO A 164 -5.86 9.18 15.11
CA PRO A 164 -6.48 7.99 14.54
C PRO A 164 -7.68 7.56 15.37
N SER A 165 -8.73 7.05 14.72
CA SER A 165 -10.00 6.69 15.36
C SER A 165 -10.60 5.38 14.87
N ASP A 166 -9.78 4.53 14.28
CA ASP A 166 -10.22 3.34 13.54
C ASP A 166 -9.99 2.04 14.33
N THR A 167 -10.32 0.91 13.73
CA THR A 167 -9.99 -0.43 14.22
C THR A 167 -9.29 -1.24 13.14
N TYR A 168 -8.52 -2.27 13.53
CA TYR A 168 -7.80 -3.08 12.57
C TYR A 168 -7.87 -4.59 12.88
N GLY A 169 -8.17 -5.36 11.83
CA GLY A 169 -8.28 -6.82 11.86
C GLY A 169 -9.60 -7.34 12.43
N LEU A 170 -9.80 -8.66 12.32
CA LEU A 170 -11.02 -9.34 12.79
C LEU A 170 -11.25 -9.19 14.30
N SER A 171 -10.17 -8.99 15.06
CA SER A 171 -10.23 -8.74 16.50
C SER A 171 -10.55 -7.27 16.86
N GLN A 172 -10.78 -6.42 15.85
CA GLN A 172 -11.13 -5.00 15.98
C GLN A 172 -10.22 -4.24 16.95
N LEU A 173 -8.90 -4.42 16.80
CA LEU A 173 -7.97 -3.70 17.67
C LEU A 173 -8.05 -2.21 17.34
N SER A 174 -8.43 -1.41 18.34
CA SER A 174 -8.50 0.04 18.24
C SER A 174 -7.15 0.65 17.86
N THR A 175 -7.17 1.66 16.98
CA THR A 175 -6.03 2.51 16.64
C THR A 175 -6.05 3.84 17.40
N VAL A 176 -7.01 4.05 18.31
CA VAL A 176 -7.16 5.27 19.12
C VAL A 176 -6.00 5.43 20.09
N ALA A 177 -5.54 6.67 20.26
CA ALA A 177 -4.48 7.05 21.19
C ALA A 177 -4.80 6.63 22.63
N GLY A 178 -3.83 5.99 23.31
CA GLY A 178 -3.94 5.66 24.73
C GLY A 178 -5.03 4.64 25.10
N ASN A 179 -5.71 4.02 24.12
CA ASN A 179 -6.79 3.06 24.38
C ASN A 179 -6.32 1.84 25.19
N TYR A 180 -5.04 1.51 25.12
CA TYR A 180 -4.43 0.37 25.82
C TYR A 180 -3.58 0.79 27.03
N GLY A 181 -3.75 2.04 27.49
CA GLY A 181 -2.96 2.63 28.58
C GLY A 181 -1.72 3.36 28.09
N GLY A 182 -0.78 3.58 29.02
CA GLY A 182 0.41 4.39 28.79
C GLY A 182 0.13 5.89 28.83
N GLY A 183 1.19 6.68 29.05
CA GLY A 183 1.14 8.13 29.00
C GLY A 183 1.88 8.69 27.80
N TRP A 184 1.58 9.94 27.48
CA TRP A 184 2.41 10.76 26.60
C TRP A 184 2.63 12.12 27.24
N SER A 185 3.79 12.74 26.99
CA SER A 185 4.12 14.05 27.56
C SER A 185 3.14 15.13 27.08
N ASN A 186 3.01 16.19 27.87
CA ASN A 186 2.19 17.36 27.55
C ASN A 186 2.92 18.65 27.97
N GLY A 187 4.14 18.83 27.44
CA GLY A 187 5.03 19.94 27.77
C GLY A 187 5.16 20.98 26.67
N LEU A 188 4.60 20.75 25.48
CA LEU A 188 4.62 21.74 24.39
C LEU A 188 3.59 22.84 24.65
N THR A 189 3.98 24.09 24.35
CA THR A 189 3.06 25.24 24.40
C THR A 189 1.87 25.09 23.45
N THR A 190 2.08 24.41 22.32
CA THR A 190 1.05 24.08 21.34
C THR A 190 1.16 22.61 20.99
N SER A 191 0.19 21.81 21.45
CA SER A 191 0.10 20.39 21.13
C SER A 191 -0.06 20.18 19.61
N PRO A 192 0.52 19.12 19.01
CA PRO A 192 0.34 18.84 17.57
C PRO A 192 -1.11 18.55 17.17
N ASN A 193 -1.93 18.09 18.11
CA ASN A 193 -3.37 17.91 17.97
C ASN A 193 -4.09 18.44 19.22
N ALA A 194 -5.02 19.38 19.03
CA ALA A 194 -5.76 20.02 20.11
C ALA A 194 -6.74 19.07 20.83
N SER A 195 -7.29 18.07 20.14
CA SER A 195 -8.22 17.10 20.74
C SER A 195 -7.51 16.08 21.63
N LEU A 196 -6.30 15.66 21.26
CA LEU A 196 -5.48 14.76 22.07
C LEU A 196 -4.84 15.49 23.26
N ALA A 197 -4.56 16.78 23.11
CA ALA A 197 -3.93 17.64 24.13
C ALA A 197 -2.67 17.00 24.76
N THR A 198 -1.91 16.27 23.95
CA THR A 198 -0.62 15.66 24.28
C THR A 198 0.41 16.11 23.25
N ASP A 199 1.68 15.93 23.55
CA ASP A 199 2.77 16.25 22.62
C ASP A 199 2.86 15.27 21.45
N TRP A 200 2.07 14.19 21.44
CA TRP A 200 2.20 13.11 20.45
C TRP A 200 2.04 13.62 19.00
N PRO A 201 2.92 13.18 18.07
CA PRO A 201 4.04 12.24 18.21
C PRO A 201 5.38 12.88 18.62
N ASP A 202 5.41 14.18 18.86
CA ASP A 202 6.57 14.87 19.45
C ASP A 202 6.68 14.50 20.94
N GLY A 203 7.82 14.78 21.58
CA GLY A 203 8.00 14.48 23.01
C GLY A 203 8.24 13.00 23.30
N GLN A 204 7.73 12.52 24.44
CA GLN A 204 8.04 11.20 24.97
C GLN A 204 6.79 10.52 25.54
N GLY A 205 6.72 9.20 25.43
CA GLY A 205 5.64 8.44 26.03
C GLY A 205 5.89 6.94 25.97
N ASP A 206 4.91 6.19 26.45
CA ASP A 206 5.01 4.75 26.61
C ASP A 206 4.60 4.00 25.34
N PRO A 207 5.15 2.80 25.09
CA PRO A 207 4.77 1.99 23.94
C PRO A 207 3.29 1.60 23.90
N GLU A 208 2.60 1.46 25.05
CA GLU A 208 1.18 1.11 25.07
C GLU A 208 0.30 2.20 24.44
N TYR A 209 0.76 3.46 24.47
CA TYR A 209 -0.01 4.60 24.00
C TYR A 209 -0.17 4.60 22.47
N ASP A 210 0.88 4.19 21.73
CA ASP A 210 0.95 4.41 20.27
C ASP A 210 1.21 3.17 19.39
N PHE A 211 1.26 1.95 19.96
CA PHE A 211 1.68 0.76 19.21
C PHE A 211 0.83 0.40 17.97
N MET A 212 -0.45 0.81 17.92
CA MET A 212 -1.36 0.61 16.77
C MET A 212 -1.70 1.89 16.02
N MET A 213 -1.07 3.02 16.37
CA MET A 213 -1.47 4.31 15.83
C MET A 213 -0.72 4.62 14.54
N PRO A 214 -1.38 4.69 13.37
CA PRO A 214 -0.77 5.29 12.19
C PRO A 214 -0.54 6.80 12.40
N LYS A 215 0.40 7.37 11.64
CA LYS A 215 0.64 8.81 11.67
C LYS A 215 -0.21 9.48 10.58
N LEU A 216 -1.26 10.21 10.96
CA LEU A 216 -2.19 10.85 10.02
C LEU A 216 -1.87 12.34 9.91
N ILE A 217 -0.97 12.74 9.02
CA ILE A 217 -0.44 14.10 8.94
C ILE A 217 -1.36 15.00 8.11
N ASN A 218 -1.74 16.13 8.69
CA ASN A 218 -2.53 17.15 8.01
C ASN A 218 -1.61 18.13 7.29
N TRP A 219 -1.47 17.96 5.98
CA TRP A 219 -0.56 18.79 5.19
C TRP A 219 -1.06 20.24 5.01
N SER A 220 -2.35 20.47 5.23
CA SER A 220 -2.98 21.79 5.06
C SER A 220 -3.00 22.65 6.33
N ALA A 221 -2.42 22.15 7.43
CA ALA A 221 -2.44 22.85 8.72
C ALA A 221 -1.77 24.23 8.65
N ASN A 222 -2.29 25.22 9.37
CA ASN A 222 -1.70 26.56 9.42
C ASN A 222 -0.45 26.65 10.33
N SER A 223 -0.19 25.61 11.11
CA SER A 223 0.86 25.55 12.14
C SER A 223 2.20 24.99 11.62
N TRP A 224 2.34 24.79 10.30
CA TRP A 224 3.62 24.43 9.68
C TRP A 224 4.63 25.59 9.65
N GLY A 225 4.22 26.82 10.01
CA GLY A 225 5.10 27.98 10.12
C GLY A 225 5.54 28.58 8.78
N THR A 226 4.79 28.31 7.72
CA THR A 226 4.98 28.82 6.35
C THR A 226 4.05 30.00 6.05
N GLY A 227 3.00 30.18 6.85
CA GLY A 227 1.94 31.16 6.60
C GLY A 227 0.99 30.77 5.47
N SER A 228 1.04 29.51 4.99
CA SER A 228 0.22 29.00 3.90
C SER A 228 -0.38 27.64 4.24
N THR A 229 -1.53 27.33 3.63
CA THR A 229 -2.21 26.04 3.71
C THR A 229 -2.09 25.25 2.39
N LEU A 230 -1.36 25.79 1.42
CA LEU A 230 -1.11 25.14 0.13
C LEU A 230 -0.07 24.04 0.30
N TRP A 231 -0.26 22.94 -0.43
CA TRP A 231 0.66 21.82 -0.41
C TRP A 231 2.07 22.22 -0.82
N GLU A 232 2.23 23.02 -1.88
CA GLU A 232 3.53 23.41 -2.42
C GLU A 232 4.41 24.15 -1.39
N ASP A 233 3.82 24.97 -0.52
CA ASP A 233 4.55 25.69 0.52
C ASP A 233 4.91 24.79 1.71
N ASN A 234 4.05 23.82 2.03
CA ASN A 234 4.16 22.99 3.23
C ASN A 234 4.91 21.66 2.99
N CYS A 235 4.98 21.19 1.74
CA CYS A 235 5.33 19.80 1.42
C CYS A 235 6.67 19.34 2.03
N TRP A 236 7.69 20.19 1.99
CA TRP A 236 9.01 19.85 2.53
C TRP A 236 8.97 19.63 4.04
N ARG A 237 8.33 20.53 4.80
CA ARG A 237 8.23 20.44 6.26
C ARG A 237 7.35 19.27 6.68
N VAL A 238 6.23 19.06 5.97
CA VAL A 238 5.31 17.95 6.21
C VAL A 238 6.01 16.61 6.07
N ILE A 239 6.72 16.38 4.94
CA ILE A 239 7.39 15.10 4.68
C ILE A 239 8.54 14.88 5.66
N SER A 240 9.39 15.89 5.91
CA SER A 240 10.52 15.76 6.84
C SER A 240 10.05 15.46 8.27
N GLN A 241 9.00 16.15 8.73
CA GLN A 241 8.41 15.90 10.05
C GLN A 241 7.78 14.50 10.12
N ALA A 242 7.09 14.06 9.08
CA ALA A 242 6.50 12.73 9.01
C ALA A 242 7.56 11.62 9.07
N ILE A 243 8.67 11.76 8.34
CA ILE A 243 9.81 10.84 8.39
C ILE A 243 10.39 10.80 9.81
N THR A 244 10.56 11.96 10.44
CA THR A 244 11.07 12.08 11.81
C THR A 244 10.15 11.34 12.78
N TRP A 245 8.84 11.61 12.76
CA TRP A 245 7.86 10.95 13.64
C TRP A 245 7.82 9.43 13.48
N LEU A 246 7.88 8.93 12.25
CA LEU A 246 7.89 7.49 11.99
C LEU A 246 9.20 6.84 12.49
N THR A 247 10.33 7.53 12.35
CA THR A 247 11.63 7.02 12.79
C THR A 247 11.78 7.05 14.30
N THR A 248 11.38 8.14 14.97
CA THR A 248 11.52 8.27 16.43
C THR A 248 10.59 7.31 17.17
N THR A 249 9.34 7.19 16.73
CA THR A 249 8.37 6.28 17.38
C THR A 249 8.59 4.82 16.98
N GLY A 250 9.05 4.56 15.76
CA GLY A 250 9.27 3.21 15.23
C GLY A 250 10.66 2.61 15.48
N GLY A 251 11.61 3.39 16.00
CA GLY A 251 12.99 2.95 16.24
C GLY A 251 13.83 2.83 14.96
N PRO A 252 14.98 2.14 15.00
CA PRO A 252 15.91 2.02 13.87
C PRO A 252 15.27 1.44 12.61
N ASP A 253 14.36 0.48 12.80
CA ASP A 253 13.63 -0.20 11.73
C ASP A 253 12.32 0.52 11.35
N GLY A 254 12.06 1.70 11.91
CA GLY A 254 10.83 2.47 11.73
C GLY A 254 10.86 3.49 10.61
N MET A 255 12.04 3.82 10.08
CA MET A 255 12.20 4.82 9.02
C MET A 255 11.42 4.40 7.76
N PRO A 256 10.63 5.29 7.15
CA PRO A 256 9.93 4.97 5.90
C PRO A 256 10.93 4.82 4.75
N ASP A 257 10.70 3.82 3.90
CA ASP A 257 11.51 3.59 2.70
C ASP A 257 11.05 4.46 1.54
N ILE A 258 9.73 4.66 1.46
CA ILE A 258 9.06 5.30 0.33
C ILE A 258 7.91 6.18 0.78
N CYS A 259 7.77 7.31 0.10
CA CYS A 259 6.64 8.21 0.14
C CYS A 259 5.96 8.18 -1.24
N LEU A 260 4.79 7.54 -1.30
CA LEU A 260 3.96 7.44 -2.50
C LEU A 260 2.97 8.60 -2.51
N LEU A 261 3.08 9.50 -3.47
CA LEU A 261 2.20 10.66 -3.61
C LEU A 261 1.24 10.46 -4.79
N GLY A 262 0.04 11.03 -4.69
CA GLY A 262 -0.79 11.26 -5.86
C GLY A 262 -0.05 12.15 -6.88
N SER A 263 -0.34 11.97 -8.16
CA SER A 263 0.34 12.68 -9.26
C SER A 263 0.32 14.22 -9.09
N ASN A 264 -0.78 14.75 -8.55
CA ASN A 264 -0.96 16.17 -8.27
C ASN A 264 -0.05 16.68 -7.14
N LEU A 265 0.08 15.92 -6.05
CA LEU A 265 0.98 16.28 -4.94
C LEU A 265 2.44 16.15 -5.34
N PHE A 266 2.78 15.14 -6.15
CA PHE A 266 4.13 14.97 -6.64
C PHE A 266 4.57 16.11 -7.56
N GLN A 267 3.66 16.63 -8.41
CA GLN A 267 3.94 17.81 -9.21
C GLN A 267 4.17 19.05 -8.34
N GLY A 268 3.33 19.28 -7.32
CA GLY A 268 3.52 20.39 -6.39
C GLY A 268 4.84 20.31 -5.61
N TYR A 269 5.26 19.09 -5.24
CA TYR A 269 6.57 18.86 -4.62
C TYR A 269 7.72 19.19 -5.59
N LYS A 270 7.61 18.80 -6.87
CA LYS A 270 8.59 19.18 -7.91
C LYS A 270 8.68 20.69 -8.10
N ASN A 271 7.55 21.39 -8.14
CA ASN A 271 7.53 22.85 -8.28
C ASN A 271 8.25 23.53 -7.11
N HIS A 272 8.02 23.07 -5.88
CA HIS A 272 8.73 23.56 -4.70
C HIS A 272 10.24 23.27 -4.76
N GLU A 273 10.66 22.08 -5.19
CA GLU A 273 12.07 21.78 -5.38
C GLU A 273 12.73 22.61 -6.48
N GLU A 274 12.06 22.85 -7.61
CA GLU A 274 12.57 23.68 -8.71
C GLU A 274 12.80 25.13 -8.27
N ALA A 275 11.89 25.66 -7.44
CA ALA A 275 12.03 27.00 -6.87
C ALA A 275 13.29 27.16 -5.97
N ILE A 276 13.75 26.08 -5.33
CA ILE A 276 14.83 26.12 -4.31
C ILE A 276 16.16 25.55 -4.82
N ARG A 277 16.15 24.49 -5.64
CA ARG A 277 17.36 23.69 -5.98
C ARG A 277 17.52 23.53 -7.50
N ARG A 278 18.60 24.09 -8.04
CA ARG A 278 19.01 23.93 -9.47
C ARG A 278 19.67 22.57 -9.78
N ILE A 279 19.94 21.73 -8.78
CA ILE A 279 20.58 20.40 -8.92
C ILE A 279 19.76 19.38 -8.11
N SER A 280 19.03 18.51 -8.81
CA SER A 280 18.31 17.37 -8.22
C SER A 280 19.22 16.14 -8.16
N ILE A 281 19.34 15.51 -6.99
CA ILE A 281 20.13 14.29 -6.80
C ILE A 281 19.18 13.08 -6.87
N PRO A 282 19.29 12.21 -7.89
CA PRO A 282 18.45 11.04 -8.00
C PRO A 282 18.78 9.99 -6.91
N HIS A 283 17.76 9.27 -6.45
CA HIS A 283 17.91 8.21 -5.43
C HIS A 283 18.56 6.94 -6.01
N LYS A 284 19.67 6.48 -5.42
CA LYS A 284 20.47 5.35 -5.94
C LYS A 284 19.72 4.03 -6.00
N ALA A 285 18.96 3.65 -4.97
CA ALA A 285 18.26 2.36 -4.94
C ALA A 285 17.03 2.30 -5.86
N ALA A 286 16.43 3.45 -6.19
CA ALA A 286 15.34 3.52 -7.16
C ALA A 286 15.87 3.54 -8.61
N SER A 287 17.07 4.10 -8.82
CA SER A 287 17.78 4.07 -10.10
C SER A 287 18.11 2.64 -10.54
N ASP A 288 18.52 1.77 -9.60
CA ASP A 288 18.87 0.37 -9.88
C ASP A 288 17.65 -0.49 -10.25
N LEU A 289 16.44 -0.05 -9.93
CA LEU A 289 15.17 -0.74 -10.23
C LEU A 289 14.51 -0.28 -11.55
N GLY A 290 15.17 0.57 -12.34
CA GLY A 290 14.67 1.00 -13.66
C GLY A 290 13.67 2.17 -13.63
N PHE A 291 13.48 2.83 -12.50
CA PHE A 291 12.61 4.01 -12.35
C PHE A 291 13.33 5.35 -12.59
N ALA A 292 14.39 5.33 -13.40
CA ALA A 292 15.27 6.48 -13.62
C ALA A 292 14.50 7.68 -14.20
N GLY A 293 14.29 8.72 -13.39
CA GLY A 293 13.79 10.04 -13.84
C GLY A 293 12.66 10.64 -13.01
N ASN A 294 11.91 9.84 -12.23
CA ASN A 294 10.72 10.32 -11.50
C ASN A 294 10.72 9.98 -10.00
N VAL A 295 11.89 9.74 -9.41
CA VAL A 295 12.03 9.50 -7.97
C VAL A 295 12.97 10.54 -7.38
N LEU A 296 12.47 11.31 -6.42
CA LEU A 296 13.23 12.30 -5.66
C LEU A 296 13.62 11.71 -4.31
N ASN A 297 14.66 12.25 -3.67
CA ASN A 297 15.11 11.80 -2.37
C ASN A 297 14.99 12.94 -1.35
N GLN A 298 14.30 12.68 -0.24
CA GLN A 298 14.26 13.57 0.91
C GLN A 298 14.57 12.76 2.17
N ASP A 299 15.58 13.19 2.92
CA ASP A 299 15.96 12.59 4.21
C ASP A 299 16.16 11.05 4.17
N GLY A 300 16.59 10.52 3.02
CA GLY A 300 16.81 9.08 2.80
C GLY A 300 15.56 8.29 2.36
N CYS A 301 14.39 8.94 2.31
CA CYS A 301 13.14 8.36 1.82
C CYS A 301 12.96 8.66 0.32
N ALA A 302 12.60 7.64 -0.46
CA ALA A 302 12.27 7.82 -1.88
C ALA A 302 10.88 8.43 -2.04
N ILE A 303 10.77 9.58 -2.71
CA ILE A 303 9.48 10.21 -3.05
C ILE A 303 9.16 9.89 -4.51
N SER A 304 8.00 9.30 -4.75
CA SER A 304 7.54 8.98 -6.11
C SER A 304 6.03 9.14 -6.25
N ALA A 305 5.58 9.32 -7.48
CA ALA A 305 4.17 9.26 -7.83
C ALA A 305 3.77 7.81 -8.15
N ASP A 306 2.62 7.38 -7.62
CA ASP A 306 1.97 6.14 -8.04
C ASP A 306 0.64 6.46 -8.73
N PHE A 307 0.27 5.66 -9.72
CA PHE A 307 -0.98 5.84 -10.46
C PHE A 307 -2.20 5.48 -9.60
N ASP A 308 -2.08 4.44 -8.78
CA ASP A 308 -3.19 3.91 -7.98
C ASP A 308 -3.37 4.66 -6.65
N CYS A 309 -2.47 5.61 -6.33
CA CYS A 309 -2.59 6.49 -5.18
C CYS A 309 -3.68 7.55 -5.41
N PRO A 310 -4.67 7.70 -4.51
CA PRO A 310 -5.73 8.70 -4.65
C PRO A 310 -5.20 10.14 -4.74
N ALA A 311 -5.94 10.99 -5.44
CA ALA A 311 -5.62 12.41 -5.53
C ALA A 311 -5.58 13.07 -4.13
N ASN A 312 -4.71 14.08 -3.97
CA ASN A 312 -4.52 14.82 -2.71
C ASN A 312 -4.09 13.96 -1.51
N THR A 313 -3.65 12.72 -1.75
CA THR A 313 -3.25 11.78 -0.71
C THR A 313 -1.79 11.36 -0.93
N GLY A 314 -1.08 11.16 0.17
CA GLY A 314 0.26 10.58 0.18
C GLY A 314 0.39 9.51 1.24
N TYR A 315 1.22 8.50 1.01
CA TYR A 315 1.50 7.43 1.97
C TYR A 315 2.99 7.29 2.21
N LEU A 316 3.41 7.39 3.47
CA LEU A 316 4.75 7.01 3.90
C LEU A 316 4.72 5.58 4.38
N LEU A 317 5.49 4.73 3.72
CA LEU A 317 5.47 3.29 3.93
C LEU A 317 6.88 2.79 4.23
N ASN A 318 6.96 1.97 5.27
CA ASN A 318 8.10 1.09 5.48
C ASN A 318 7.76 -0.27 4.88
N VAL A 319 8.34 -0.58 3.72
CA VAL A 319 8.05 -1.80 2.97
C VAL A 319 8.49 -3.03 3.75
N SER A 320 9.47 -2.89 4.67
CA SER A 320 9.95 -3.97 5.52
C SER A 320 8.93 -4.39 6.59
N GLN A 321 7.97 -3.53 6.92
CA GLN A 321 6.93 -3.74 7.93
C GLN A 321 5.59 -4.19 7.30
N ILE A 322 5.56 -4.37 5.98
CA ILE A 322 4.42 -4.86 5.21
C ILE A 322 4.75 -6.28 4.73
N THR A 323 3.79 -7.20 4.82
CA THR A 323 3.98 -8.56 4.31
C THR A 323 2.73 -9.02 3.58
N LEU A 324 2.90 -9.40 2.32
CA LEU A 324 1.84 -10.00 1.52
C LEU A 324 1.88 -11.51 1.72
N ARG A 325 0.79 -12.11 2.19
CA ARG A 325 0.70 -13.54 2.41
C ARG A 325 -0.23 -14.17 1.40
N SER A 326 0.23 -15.22 0.73
CA SER A 326 -0.56 -16.05 -0.18
C SER A 326 -0.78 -17.43 0.43
N LEU A 327 -2.01 -17.93 0.34
CA LEU A 327 -2.37 -19.30 0.71
C LEU A 327 -1.77 -20.31 -0.28
N MET A 328 -1.59 -19.88 -1.54
CA MET A 328 -1.13 -20.73 -2.63
C MET A 328 0.40 -20.66 -2.77
N PRO A 329 1.03 -21.68 -3.40
CA PRO A 329 2.48 -21.70 -3.63
C PRO A 329 2.95 -20.62 -4.61
N GLU A 330 2.04 -20.07 -5.41
CA GLU A 330 2.28 -18.92 -6.28
C GLU A 330 1.41 -17.75 -5.83
N LEU A 331 1.85 -16.52 -6.14
CA LEU A 331 1.04 -15.33 -5.90
C LEU A 331 -0.21 -15.34 -6.79
N PHE A 332 -0.02 -15.47 -8.10
CA PHE A 332 -1.12 -15.60 -9.06
C PHE A 332 -1.10 -17.02 -9.63
N TRP A 333 -1.93 -17.88 -9.06
CA TRP A 333 -2.03 -19.27 -9.50
C TRP A 333 -2.91 -19.34 -10.74
N MET A 334 -2.56 -20.22 -11.65
CA MET A 334 -3.36 -20.54 -12.84
C MET A 334 -3.94 -21.95 -12.68
N LYS A 335 -5.23 -22.10 -12.94
CA LYS A 335 -5.90 -23.40 -13.00
C LYS A 335 -6.52 -23.61 -14.37
N GLY A 336 -6.36 -24.81 -14.91
CA GLY A 336 -6.75 -25.19 -16.26
C GLY A 336 -5.55 -25.27 -17.23
N PRO A 337 -5.79 -25.45 -18.53
CA PRO A 337 -7.09 -25.50 -19.19
C PRO A 337 -7.82 -26.83 -18.97
N ASP A 338 -9.04 -26.77 -18.45
CA ASP A 338 -9.93 -27.92 -18.29
C ASP A 338 -11.10 -27.82 -19.28
N GLU A 339 -11.60 -28.96 -19.77
CA GLU A 339 -12.81 -28.98 -20.60
C GLU A 339 -14.05 -28.67 -19.75
N ASP A 340 -14.91 -27.77 -20.22
CA ASP A 340 -16.16 -27.48 -19.54
C ASP A 340 -17.05 -28.73 -19.50
N ALA A 341 -17.31 -29.28 -18.32
CA ALA A 341 -18.18 -30.44 -18.14
C ALA A 341 -19.65 -30.17 -18.57
N ARG A 342 -20.08 -28.91 -18.69
CA ARG A 342 -21.45 -28.54 -19.08
C ARG A 342 -21.64 -28.44 -20.58
N THR A 343 -20.64 -27.95 -21.30
CA THR A 343 -20.73 -27.80 -22.76
C THR A 343 -19.88 -28.80 -23.52
N ALA A 344 -18.80 -29.37 -22.96
CA ALA A 344 -17.87 -30.28 -23.63
C ALA A 344 -17.22 -29.73 -24.93
N TRP A 345 -17.40 -28.44 -25.23
CA TRP A 345 -16.95 -27.79 -26.47
C TRP A 345 -16.09 -26.54 -26.21
N SER A 346 -15.70 -26.28 -24.96
CA SER A 346 -14.90 -25.11 -24.57
C SER A 346 -13.82 -25.48 -23.56
N PHE A 347 -12.63 -24.91 -23.72
CA PHE A 347 -11.56 -24.95 -22.72
C PHE A 347 -11.70 -23.76 -21.78
N LEU A 348 -11.74 -24.02 -20.48
CA LEU A 348 -11.85 -23.02 -19.42
C LEU A 348 -10.53 -22.94 -18.66
N TRP A 349 -10.10 -21.72 -18.36
CA TRP A 349 -9.00 -21.49 -17.42
C TRP A 349 -9.29 -20.25 -16.58
N GLY A 350 -8.66 -20.20 -15.41
CA GLY A 350 -8.73 -19.05 -14.53
C GLY A 350 -7.37 -18.76 -13.91
N VAL A 351 -7.12 -17.48 -13.65
CA VAL A 351 -6.04 -17.04 -12.78
C VAL A 351 -6.68 -16.44 -11.54
N GLY A 352 -6.14 -16.76 -10.38
CA GLY A 352 -6.61 -16.20 -9.13
C GLY A 352 -5.50 -15.87 -8.16
N PHE A 353 -5.89 -15.17 -7.11
CA PHE A 353 -5.09 -14.85 -5.95
C PHE A 353 -5.92 -15.20 -4.71
N TRP A 354 -5.31 -15.86 -3.74
CA TRP A 354 -5.88 -16.08 -2.41
C TRP A 354 -4.84 -15.69 -1.38
N GLY A 355 -5.12 -14.63 -0.62
CA GLY A 355 -4.15 -14.06 0.28
C GLY A 355 -4.63 -12.74 0.88
N ASN A 356 -3.79 -12.16 1.72
CA ASN A 356 -4.07 -10.87 2.33
C ASN A 356 -2.78 -10.17 2.75
N VAL A 357 -2.87 -8.87 3.01
CA VAL A 357 -1.71 -8.06 3.41
C VAL A 357 -1.75 -7.85 4.92
N CYS A 358 -0.60 -8.09 5.55
CA CYS A 358 -0.36 -7.78 6.95
C CYS A 358 0.34 -6.42 7.02
N TYR A 359 -0.35 -5.43 7.58
CA TYR A 359 0.23 -4.12 7.88
C TYR A 359 0.56 -4.00 9.37
N ARG A 360 1.53 -3.15 9.68
CA ARG A 360 1.80 -2.67 11.03
C ARG A 360 1.48 -1.18 11.08
N PRO A 361 0.29 -0.78 11.56
CA PRO A 361 -0.20 0.59 11.43
C PRO A 361 0.77 1.66 11.94
N LYS A 362 1.50 1.39 13.03
CA LYS A 362 2.51 2.30 13.60
C LYS A 362 3.57 2.79 12.62
N HIS A 363 3.94 1.98 11.63
CA HIS A 363 4.98 2.29 10.65
C HIS A 363 4.42 2.87 9.34
N VAL A 364 3.14 3.27 9.35
CA VAL A 364 2.45 3.83 8.19
C VAL A 364 2.07 5.28 8.50
N GLY A 365 2.41 6.17 7.57
CA GLY A 365 1.98 7.56 7.58
C GLY A 365 1.05 7.87 6.42
N LYS A 366 0.01 8.68 6.65
CA LYS A 366 -0.85 9.23 5.60
C LYS A 366 -0.77 10.75 5.60
N LEU A 367 -0.57 11.34 4.43
CA LEU A 367 -0.66 12.76 4.18
C LEU A 367 -2.02 13.05 3.56
N PHE A 368 -2.86 13.82 4.22
CA PHE A 368 -4.16 14.21 3.68
C PHE A 368 -4.59 15.60 4.17
N LYS A 369 -5.54 16.21 3.47
CA LYS A 369 -6.20 17.44 3.91
C LYS A 369 -7.33 17.06 4.86
N TYR A 370 -7.03 17.03 6.16
CA TYR A 370 -8.01 16.68 7.18
C TYR A 370 -8.88 17.85 7.63
N ALA A 371 -8.47 19.10 7.37
CA ALA A 371 -9.18 20.33 7.74
C ALA A 371 -9.22 21.35 6.60
#